data_AF-A0A9E2P3Y8-F1
#
_entry.id   AF-A0A9E2P3Y8-F1
#
_cell.length_a   1.000
_cell.length_b   1.000
_cell.length_c   1.000
_cell.angle_alpha   90.00
_cell.angle_beta   90.00
_cell.angle_gamma   90.00
#
_symmetry.space_group_name_H-M   'P 1'
#
loop_
_entity.id
_entity.type
_entity.pdbx_description
1 polymer ?
#
loop_
_entity_poly.entity_id
_entity_poly.type
_entity_poly.pdbx_seq_one_letter_code
_entity_poly.pdbx_strand_id
1 'polypeptide(L)'
;MKKGTDTLRQYIAIDLKSFYASVECVERGLDPLDTCLVVADPTRTEKTICLAVSPALKTYGLGGRPRLFEVVQKVREVNRQRGHSGASHSKKELDANKELAVDYLVAQPRMAHYIQYSTRIYEIYLHYIAPEDIHVYSIDEVFIDVTAYLKNYRMTAHELAMKMIREVLKETGITATAGIGTNLYLCKIAMDIVAKKMKPDSDGVRIAELDEMSYRRQLWEHTPLTDFWRVGRGIAARLAAYGIQTMGDIARCSIESEDLLYKLFGVNAELLIDHAWGWEPVTMELIKSYRPEASSVSSGQVLQSPYTAAKARNVVLEMADSLSLDLVDKKLMTDQLVLTIGYDTESLTD
;
A
#
# COMPACT_ATOMS: atom_id res chain seq x y z
N MET A 1 -22.33 27.31 19.05
CA MET A 1 -21.40 26.57 19.93
C MET A 1 -22.13 25.41 20.59
N LYS A 2 -22.12 24.22 19.99
CA LYS A 2 -22.42 22.97 20.71
C LYS A 2 -21.09 22.49 21.30
N LYS A 3 -20.88 22.73 22.59
CA LYS A 3 -19.86 22.01 23.37
C LYS A 3 -20.43 20.62 23.65
N GLY A 4 -20.41 19.75 22.63
CA GLY A 4 -20.41 18.32 22.87
C GLY A 4 -19.05 17.96 23.44
N THR A 5 -19.00 17.04 24.39
CA THR A 5 -17.78 16.37 24.80
C THR A 5 -17.23 15.59 23.61
N ASP A 6 -16.55 16.27 22.68
CA ASP A 6 -15.89 15.63 21.55
C ASP A 6 -14.75 14.81 22.15
N THR A 7 -15.00 13.51 22.24
CA THR A 7 -13.93 12.55 22.48
C THR A 7 -13.06 12.66 21.23
N LEU A 8 -11.80 13.08 21.39
CA LEU A 8 -10.89 13.21 20.26
C LEU A 8 -10.86 11.86 19.53
N ARG A 9 -11.31 11.86 18.26
CA ARG A 9 -11.35 10.65 17.44
C ARG A 9 -9.94 10.07 17.32
N GLN A 10 -9.84 8.76 17.32
CA GLN A 10 -8.58 8.05 17.15
C GLN A 10 -8.78 6.92 16.16
N TYR A 11 -8.06 7.02 15.05
CA TYR A 11 -8.04 6.02 13.99
C TYR A 11 -6.68 5.32 13.98
N ILE A 12 -6.68 4.04 13.62
CA ILE A 12 -5.48 3.23 13.41
C ILE A 12 -5.49 2.75 11.96
N ALA A 13 -4.39 2.98 11.24
CA ALA A 13 -4.07 2.28 10.00
C ALA A 13 -3.06 1.16 10.32
N ILE A 14 -3.27 -0.05 9.79
CA ILE A 14 -2.34 -1.19 9.95
C ILE A 14 -2.00 -1.73 8.56
N ASP A 15 -0.71 -1.89 8.26
CA ASP A 15 -0.13 -2.41 7.01
C ASP A 15 0.80 -3.59 7.33
N LEU A 16 0.45 -4.77 6.79
CA LEU A 16 1.21 -6.00 7.02
C LEU A 16 2.55 -5.97 6.28
N LYS A 17 3.62 -6.30 7.00
CA LYS A 17 4.98 -6.10 6.49
C LYS A 17 5.27 -7.00 5.30
N SER A 18 5.41 -6.43 4.10
CA SER A 18 5.73 -7.18 2.86
C SER A 18 4.84 -8.42 2.68
N PHE A 19 3.53 -8.25 2.89
CA PHE A 19 2.56 -9.32 3.12
C PHE A 19 2.78 -10.62 2.33
N TYR A 20 2.78 -10.56 1.00
CA TYR A 20 2.92 -11.78 0.19
C TYR A 20 4.25 -12.51 0.42
N ALA A 21 5.37 -11.78 0.53
CA ALA A 21 6.66 -12.40 0.82
C ALA A 21 6.70 -12.98 2.23
N SER A 22 6.06 -12.32 3.19
CA SER A 22 5.98 -12.81 4.57
C SER A 22 5.15 -14.09 4.68
N VAL A 23 4.01 -14.18 3.98
CA VAL A 23 3.23 -15.42 3.86
C VAL A 23 4.09 -16.54 3.27
N GLU A 24 4.81 -16.28 2.17
CA GLU A 24 5.67 -17.29 1.55
C GLU A 24 6.84 -17.74 2.44
N CYS A 25 7.39 -16.85 3.28
CA CYS A 25 8.40 -17.23 4.28
C CYS A 25 7.81 -18.12 5.39
N VAL A 26 6.69 -17.71 5.99
CA VAL A 26 6.03 -18.45 7.07
C VAL A 26 5.66 -19.86 6.63
N GLU A 27 5.06 -19.99 5.44
CA GLU A 27 4.65 -21.28 4.87
C GLU A 27 5.83 -22.25 4.59
N ARG A 28 7.05 -21.73 4.58
CA ARG A 28 8.30 -22.51 4.42
C ARG A 28 9.04 -22.73 5.73
N GLY A 29 8.46 -22.31 6.86
CA GLY A 29 9.12 -22.37 8.17
C GLY A 29 10.31 -21.41 8.29
N LEU A 30 10.30 -20.32 7.51
CA LEU A 30 11.37 -19.33 7.45
C LEU A 30 10.94 -18.02 8.15
N ASP A 31 11.90 -17.30 8.74
CA ASP A 31 11.67 -15.99 9.37
C ASP A 31 11.46 -14.91 8.28
N PRO A 32 10.27 -14.27 8.21
CA PRO A 32 9.97 -13.22 7.23
C PRO A 32 10.90 -12.01 7.29
N LEU A 33 11.45 -11.69 8.47
CA LEU A 33 12.31 -10.51 8.64
C LEU A 33 13.77 -10.80 8.26
N ASP A 34 14.17 -12.07 8.24
CA ASP A 34 15.53 -12.51 7.96
C ASP A 34 15.73 -13.03 6.53
N THR A 35 14.71 -13.66 5.96
CA THR A 35 14.85 -14.42 4.71
C THR A 35 14.83 -13.51 3.49
N CYS A 36 15.82 -13.64 2.62
CA CYS A 36 15.89 -13.07 1.29
C CYS A 36 14.98 -13.86 0.33
N LEU A 37 13.79 -13.32 0.02
CA LEU A 37 12.79 -13.98 -0.81
C LEU A 37 12.09 -12.97 -1.73
N VAL A 38 11.79 -13.39 -2.95
CA VAL A 38 10.98 -12.66 -3.92
C VAL A 38 9.76 -13.49 -4.33
N VAL A 39 8.60 -12.83 -4.42
CA VAL A 39 7.38 -13.45 -4.94
C VAL A 39 7.22 -13.04 -6.39
N ALA A 40 7.49 -13.98 -7.31
CA ALA A 40 7.45 -13.76 -8.75
C ALA A 40 7.18 -15.09 -9.46
N ASP A 41 6.71 -15.02 -10.70
CA ASP A 41 6.59 -16.21 -11.54
C ASP A 41 7.88 -16.41 -12.36
N PRO A 42 8.76 -17.36 -11.97
CA PRO A 42 10.03 -17.58 -12.67
C PRO A 42 9.86 -18.28 -14.02
N THR A 43 8.66 -18.82 -14.33
CA THR A 43 8.38 -19.44 -15.63
C THR A 43 8.20 -18.40 -16.73
N ARG A 44 7.97 -17.13 -16.35
CA ARG A 44 7.90 -15.99 -17.27
C ARG A 44 9.28 -15.36 -17.43
N THR A 45 9.38 -14.43 -18.39
CA THR A 45 10.60 -13.64 -18.58
C THR A 45 10.98 -12.86 -17.32
N GLU A 46 12.27 -12.53 -17.14
CA GLU A 46 12.73 -11.65 -16.05
C GLU A 46 12.11 -10.23 -16.07
N LYS A 47 11.41 -9.85 -17.16
CA LYS A 47 10.58 -8.63 -17.21
C LYS A 47 9.28 -8.74 -16.39
N THR A 48 8.99 -9.90 -15.81
CA THR A 48 7.82 -10.11 -14.95
C THR A 48 7.86 -9.20 -13.73
N ILE A 49 6.68 -8.82 -13.24
CA ILE A 49 6.55 -8.02 -12.02
C ILE A 49 6.72 -8.95 -10.83
N CYS A 50 7.57 -8.55 -9.89
CA CYS A 50 7.60 -9.16 -8.57
C CYS A 50 6.39 -8.65 -7.78
N LEU A 51 5.55 -9.57 -7.33
CA LEU A 51 4.38 -9.25 -6.52
C LEU A 51 4.80 -8.69 -5.16
N ALA A 52 5.88 -9.21 -4.57
CA ALA A 52 6.50 -8.69 -3.37
C ALA A 52 7.98 -9.06 -3.27
N VAL A 53 8.69 -8.31 -2.43
CA VAL A 53 10.07 -8.57 -2.01
C VAL A 53 10.10 -8.60 -0.48
N SER A 54 10.83 -9.56 0.09
CA SER A 54 10.94 -9.71 1.53
C SER A 54 11.60 -8.50 2.20
N PRO A 55 11.32 -8.23 3.48
CA PRO A 55 11.96 -7.17 4.26
C PRO A 55 13.49 -7.21 4.19
N ALA A 56 14.10 -8.40 4.33
CA ALA A 56 15.54 -8.58 4.24
C ALA A 56 16.11 -8.10 2.91
N LEU A 57 15.49 -8.49 1.79
CA LEU A 57 16.00 -8.15 0.45
C LEU A 57 15.78 -6.66 0.11
N LYS A 58 14.72 -6.03 0.68
CA LYS A 58 14.50 -4.57 0.57
C LYS A 58 15.62 -3.75 1.18
N THR A 59 16.38 -4.28 2.15
CA THR A 59 17.50 -3.55 2.76
C THR A 59 18.64 -3.25 1.78
N TYR A 60 18.69 -3.95 0.64
CA TYR A 60 19.62 -3.68 -0.45
C TYR A 60 19.15 -2.58 -1.42
N GLY A 61 18.08 -1.84 -1.08
CA GLY A 61 17.59 -0.71 -1.89
C GLY A 61 16.63 -1.11 -3.01
N LEU A 62 16.02 -2.30 -2.93
CA LEU A 62 14.97 -2.72 -3.85
C LEU A 62 13.64 -2.04 -3.51
N GLY A 63 12.90 -1.66 -4.55
CA GLY A 63 11.54 -1.15 -4.42
C GLY A 63 10.55 -2.21 -3.91
N GLY A 64 9.31 -1.79 -3.66
CA GLY A 64 8.25 -2.69 -3.18
C GLY A 64 7.79 -3.74 -4.20
N ARG A 65 7.75 -3.35 -5.48
CA ARG A 65 7.29 -4.17 -6.62
C ARG A 65 8.20 -3.99 -7.83
N PRO A 66 9.47 -4.40 -7.75
CA PRO A 66 10.41 -4.29 -8.86
C PRO A 66 10.06 -5.30 -9.96
N ARG A 67 10.70 -5.18 -11.11
CA ARG A 67 10.80 -6.26 -12.09
C ARG A 67 11.84 -7.28 -11.63
N LEU A 68 11.67 -8.54 -12.00
CA LEU A 68 12.58 -9.61 -11.56
C LEU A 68 14.03 -9.34 -12.00
N PHE A 69 14.25 -8.79 -13.19
CA PHE A 69 15.59 -8.41 -13.65
C PHE A 69 16.25 -7.34 -12.76
N GLU A 70 15.48 -6.42 -12.16
CA GLU A 70 16.01 -5.41 -11.24
C GLU A 70 16.50 -6.05 -9.94
N VAL A 71 15.82 -7.09 -9.47
CA VAL A 71 16.26 -7.92 -8.32
C VAL A 71 17.57 -8.62 -8.67
N VAL A 72 17.63 -9.30 -9.82
CA VAL A 72 18.84 -9.98 -10.31
C VAL A 72 20.02 -9.02 -10.41
N GLN A 73 19.80 -7.83 -11.01
CA GLN A 73 20.83 -6.82 -11.17
C GLN A 73 21.32 -6.29 -9.82
N LYS A 74 20.40 -5.99 -8.88
CA LYS A 74 20.77 -5.48 -7.56
C LYS A 74 21.55 -6.51 -6.74
N VAL A 75 21.14 -7.77 -6.75
CA VAL A 75 21.87 -8.85 -6.06
C VAL A 75 23.26 -9.04 -6.66
N ARG A 76 23.40 -9.01 -8.00
CA ARG A 76 24.71 -9.04 -8.66
C ARG A 76 25.59 -7.85 -8.25
N GLU A 77 25.02 -6.65 -8.16
CA GLU A 77 25.74 -5.46 -7.71
C GLU A 77 26.27 -5.61 -6.28
N VAL A 78 25.42 -6.06 -5.35
CA VAL A 78 25.80 -6.30 -3.94
C VAL A 78 26.89 -7.37 -3.85
N ASN A 79 26.79 -8.44 -4.65
CA ASN A 79 27.76 -9.54 -4.64
C ASN A 79 29.13 -9.18 -5.22
N ARG A 80 29.28 -8.06 -5.94
CA ARG A 80 30.61 -7.57 -6.36
C ARG A 80 31.46 -7.09 -5.17
N GLN A 81 30.82 -6.79 -4.05
CA GLN A 81 31.47 -6.30 -2.83
C GLN A 81 31.56 -7.38 -1.74
N ARG A 82 31.16 -8.62 -2.06
CA ARG A 82 31.16 -9.77 -1.15
C ARG A 82 32.13 -10.84 -1.66
N GLY A 83 32.52 -11.75 -0.77
CA GLY A 83 33.35 -12.89 -1.15
C GLY A 83 32.58 -13.96 -1.94
N HIS A 84 33.28 -15.06 -2.21
CA HIS A 84 32.79 -16.19 -3.00
C HIS A 84 32.90 -17.52 -2.24
N SER A 85 32.91 -17.48 -0.90
CA SER A 85 33.07 -18.69 -0.06
C SER A 85 31.80 -19.53 0.05
N GLY A 86 30.70 -19.09 -0.57
CA GLY A 86 29.39 -19.70 -0.51
C GLY A 86 28.29 -18.66 -0.76
N ALA A 87 27.03 -19.05 -0.54
CA ALA A 87 25.90 -18.15 -0.61
C ALA A 87 24.90 -18.44 0.50
N SER A 88 24.13 -17.43 0.90
CA SER A 88 23.06 -17.57 1.89
C SER A 88 21.88 -16.68 1.53
N HIS A 89 20.68 -17.11 1.92
CA HIS A 89 19.45 -16.32 1.86
C HIS A 89 19.04 -15.79 3.26
N SER A 90 19.83 -16.03 4.32
CA SER A 90 19.58 -15.47 5.65
C SER A 90 20.32 -14.14 5.82
N LYS A 91 19.59 -13.07 6.15
CA LYS A 91 20.18 -11.75 6.36
C LYS A 91 21.16 -11.74 7.53
N LYS A 92 20.83 -12.43 8.63
CA LYS A 92 21.70 -12.59 9.81
C LYS A 92 23.03 -13.25 9.44
N GLU A 93 23.01 -14.34 8.67
CA GLU A 93 24.24 -14.99 8.19
C GLU A 93 25.03 -14.07 7.24
N LEU A 94 24.33 -13.42 6.31
CA LEU A 94 24.93 -12.48 5.35
C LEU A 94 25.55 -11.25 6.02
N ASP A 95 25.01 -10.81 7.15
CA ASP A 95 25.55 -9.69 7.94
C ASP A 95 26.73 -10.11 8.80
N ALA A 96 26.69 -11.33 9.35
CA ALA A 96 27.76 -11.91 10.13
C ALA A 96 28.97 -12.29 9.27
N ASN A 97 28.76 -12.67 8.00
CA ASN A 97 29.82 -13.12 7.10
C ASN A 97 29.76 -12.43 5.73
N LYS A 98 30.71 -11.51 5.49
CA LYS A 98 30.85 -10.79 4.23
C LYS A 98 31.42 -11.65 3.09
N GLU A 99 31.98 -12.82 3.39
CA GLU A 99 32.48 -13.76 2.38
C GLU A 99 31.38 -14.56 1.68
N LEU A 100 30.16 -14.57 2.25
CA LEU A 100 28.99 -15.18 1.63
C LEU A 100 28.34 -14.22 0.63
N ALA A 101 28.09 -14.72 -0.57
CA ALA A 101 27.26 -14.04 -1.56
C ALA A 101 25.78 -14.04 -1.10
N VAL A 102 25.08 -12.95 -1.38
CA VAL A 102 23.62 -12.88 -1.23
C VAL A 102 22.98 -13.79 -2.27
N ASP A 103 22.17 -14.71 -1.80
CA ASP A 103 21.23 -15.48 -2.60
C ASP A 103 19.79 -15.19 -2.14
N TYR A 104 18.80 -15.60 -2.92
CA TYR A 104 17.40 -15.39 -2.59
C TYR A 104 16.50 -16.51 -3.13
N LEU A 105 15.42 -16.75 -2.40
CA LEU A 105 14.40 -17.71 -2.81
C LEU A 105 13.38 -17.04 -3.73
N VAL A 106 12.88 -17.79 -4.73
CA VAL A 106 11.76 -17.36 -5.57
C VAL A 106 10.53 -18.18 -5.21
N ALA A 107 9.44 -17.51 -4.85
CA ALA A 107 8.15 -18.12 -4.59
C ALA A 107 7.12 -17.71 -5.64
N GLN A 108 6.35 -18.66 -6.16
CA GLN A 108 5.27 -18.36 -7.09
C GLN A 108 4.09 -17.68 -6.37
N PRO A 109 3.43 -16.67 -6.99
CA PRO A 109 2.24 -16.05 -6.44
C PRO A 109 1.09 -17.04 -6.22
N ARG A 110 0.54 -17.09 -5.00
CA ARG A 110 -0.61 -17.91 -4.59
C ARG A 110 -1.78 -17.04 -4.13
N MET A 111 -2.42 -16.31 -5.05
CA MET A 111 -3.42 -15.28 -4.71
C MET A 111 -4.57 -15.76 -3.82
N ALA A 112 -5.15 -16.94 -4.10
CA ALA A 112 -6.22 -17.50 -3.26
C ALA A 112 -5.75 -17.75 -1.82
N HIS A 113 -4.51 -18.18 -1.65
CA HIS A 113 -3.91 -18.42 -0.35
C HIS A 113 -3.63 -17.12 0.42
N TYR A 114 -3.22 -16.06 -0.29
CA TYR A 114 -3.07 -14.73 0.31
C TYR A 114 -4.40 -14.17 0.82
N ILE A 115 -5.50 -14.44 0.11
CA ILE A 115 -6.86 -14.05 0.55
C ILE A 115 -7.25 -14.82 1.82
N GLN A 116 -6.92 -16.11 1.92
CA GLN A 116 -7.16 -16.90 3.13
C GLN A 116 -6.40 -16.31 4.34
N TYR A 117 -5.12 -15.96 4.16
CA TYR A 117 -4.33 -15.30 5.21
C TYR A 117 -4.93 -13.95 5.61
N SER A 118 -5.32 -13.12 4.65
CA SER A 118 -5.96 -11.83 4.92
C SER A 118 -7.26 -11.99 5.70
N THR A 119 -8.08 -12.98 5.34
CA THR A 119 -9.33 -13.31 6.05
C THR A 119 -9.05 -13.72 7.50
N ARG A 120 -8.08 -14.60 7.72
CA ARG A 120 -7.66 -15.01 9.07
C ARG A 120 -7.18 -13.83 9.91
N ILE A 121 -6.42 -12.91 9.32
CA ILE A 121 -5.96 -11.70 10.01
C ILE A 121 -7.12 -10.77 10.34
N TYR A 122 -8.08 -10.62 9.42
CA TYR A 122 -9.29 -9.86 9.66
C TYR A 122 -10.13 -10.45 10.82
N GLU A 123 -10.24 -11.77 10.91
CA GLU A 123 -10.90 -12.46 12.04
C GLU A 123 -10.26 -12.10 13.39
N ILE A 124 -8.94 -11.95 13.45
CA ILE A 124 -8.24 -11.48 14.66
C ILE A 124 -8.69 -10.07 15.03
N TYR A 125 -8.83 -9.16 14.06
CA TYR A 125 -9.31 -7.81 14.33
C TYR A 125 -10.76 -7.79 14.84
N LEU A 126 -11.61 -8.71 14.35
CA LEU A 126 -13.00 -8.85 14.80
C LEU A 126 -13.13 -9.29 16.26
N HIS A 127 -12.09 -9.87 16.86
CA HIS A 127 -12.06 -10.12 18.31
C HIS A 127 -12.01 -8.84 19.14
N TYR A 128 -11.59 -7.72 18.55
CA TYR A 128 -11.38 -6.46 19.24
C TYR A 128 -12.37 -5.36 18.83
N ILE A 129 -12.68 -5.30 17.54
CA ILE A 129 -13.39 -4.18 16.91
C ILE A 129 -14.56 -4.70 16.08
N ALA A 130 -15.71 -4.02 16.15
CA ALA A 130 -16.87 -4.37 15.36
C ALA A 130 -16.63 -4.09 13.86
N PRO A 131 -17.22 -4.88 12.94
CA PRO A 131 -16.96 -4.76 11.50
C PRO A 131 -17.39 -3.40 10.89
N GLU A 132 -18.35 -2.70 11.50
CA GLU A 132 -18.74 -1.33 11.15
C GLU A 132 -17.62 -0.30 11.38
N ASP A 133 -16.69 -0.59 12.29
CA ASP A 133 -15.58 0.30 12.65
C ASP A 133 -14.25 -0.09 11.98
N ILE A 134 -14.25 -1.10 11.10
CA ILE A 134 -13.09 -1.52 10.31
C ILE A 134 -13.35 -1.32 8.82
N HIS A 135 -12.44 -0.65 8.11
CA HIS A 135 -12.44 -0.59 6.65
C HIS A 135 -11.22 -1.31 6.08
N VAL A 136 -11.46 -2.35 5.29
CA VAL A 136 -10.42 -3.05 4.54
C VAL A 136 -10.04 -2.20 3.33
N TYR A 137 -8.82 -1.66 3.34
CA TYR A 137 -8.29 -0.81 2.26
C TYR A 137 -7.64 -1.65 1.16
N SER A 138 -6.92 -2.69 1.55
CA SER A 138 -6.36 -3.72 0.67
C SER A 138 -6.28 -5.06 1.40
N ILE A 139 -5.76 -6.08 0.72
CA ILE A 139 -5.56 -7.41 1.31
C ILE A 139 -4.65 -7.41 2.55
N ASP A 140 -3.79 -6.40 2.66
CA ASP A 140 -2.76 -6.25 3.68
C ASP A 140 -2.89 -4.97 4.50
N GLU A 141 -3.94 -4.18 4.27
CA GLU A 141 -4.10 -2.87 4.89
C GLU A 141 -5.53 -2.62 5.36
N VAL A 142 -5.67 -2.17 6.62
CA VAL A 142 -6.95 -1.82 7.24
C VAL A 142 -6.91 -0.46 7.93
N PHE A 143 -8.04 0.23 7.92
CA PHE A 143 -8.33 1.38 8.78
C PHE A 143 -9.32 0.98 9.86
N ILE A 144 -9.12 1.46 11.08
CA ILE A 144 -9.91 1.09 12.25
C ILE A 144 -10.25 2.35 13.03
N ASP A 145 -11.54 2.61 13.26
CA ASP A 145 -11.96 3.63 14.24
C ASP A 145 -11.98 2.98 15.63
N VAL A 146 -11.04 3.37 16.50
CA VAL A 146 -10.95 2.80 17.85
C VAL A 146 -11.56 3.70 18.91
N THR A 147 -12.12 4.85 18.54
CA THR A 147 -12.55 5.93 19.46
C THR A 147 -13.44 5.41 20.58
N ALA A 148 -14.47 4.61 20.24
CA ALA A 148 -15.43 4.08 21.21
C ALA A 148 -14.86 2.95 22.10
N TYR A 149 -13.76 2.32 21.69
CA TYR A 149 -13.21 1.12 22.30
C TYR A 149 -12.19 1.41 23.40
N LEU A 150 -11.44 2.51 23.27
CA LEU A 150 -10.32 2.85 24.17
C LEU A 150 -10.73 2.90 25.65
N LYS A 151 -11.88 3.51 25.95
CA LYS A 151 -12.40 3.62 27.32
C LYS A 151 -12.78 2.26 27.89
N ASN A 152 -13.39 1.39 27.08
CA ASN A 152 -13.83 0.06 27.50
C ASN A 152 -12.63 -0.86 27.76
N TYR A 153 -11.63 -0.83 26.88
CA TYR A 153 -10.40 -1.58 27.05
C TYR A 153 -9.46 -0.99 28.11
N ARG A 154 -9.67 0.27 28.53
CA ARG A 154 -8.75 1.03 29.39
C ARG A 154 -7.34 1.07 28.81
N MET A 155 -7.26 1.26 27.50
CA MET A 155 -6.03 1.30 26.72
C MET A 155 -5.98 2.59 25.92
N THR A 156 -4.77 3.08 25.71
CA THR A 156 -4.47 4.06 24.66
C THR A 156 -4.61 3.39 23.28
N ALA A 157 -4.75 4.20 22.21
CA ALA A 157 -4.73 3.65 20.86
C ALA A 157 -3.42 2.91 20.56
N HIS A 158 -2.30 3.39 21.09
CA HIS A 158 -1.00 2.73 20.96
C HIS A 158 -1.00 1.31 21.54
N GLU A 159 -1.48 1.16 22.78
CA GLU A 159 -1.55 -0.13 23.45
C GLU A 159 -2.49 -1.09 22.74
N LEU A 160 -3.65 -0.60 22.25
CA LEU A 160 -4.61 -1.41 21.52
C LEU A 160 -4.06 -1.83 20.14
N ALA A 161 -3.41 -0.93 19.40
CA ALA A 161 -2.72 -1.23 18.14
C ALA A 161 -1.65 -2.31 18.35
N MET A 162 -0.77 -2.10 19.33
CA MET A 162 0.29 -3.05 19.67
C MET A 162 -0.28 -4.42 20.04
N LYS A 163 -1.38 -4.47 20.80
CA LYS A 163 -2.06 -5.71 21.16
C LYS A 163 -2.58 -6.45 19.94
N MET A 164 -3.29 -5.77 19.03
CA MET A 164 -3.81 -6.38 17.81
C MET A 164 -2.67 -6.89 16.92
N ILE A 165 -1.61 -6.11 16.73
CA ILE A 165 -0.46 -6.51 15.89
C ILE A 165 0.28 -7.71 16.49
N ARG A 166 0.48 -7.77 17.81
CA ARG A 166 1.13 -8.91 18.45
C ARG A 166 0.29 -10.18 18.38
N GLU A 167 -1.04 -10.08 18.43
CA GLU A 167 -1.91 -11.24 18.21
C GLU A 167 -1.81 -11.73 16.75
N VAL A 168 -1.82 -10.82 15.77
CA VAL A 168 -1.56 -11.15 14.36
C VAL A 168 -0.21 -11.85 14.18
N LEU A 169 0.86 -11.32 14.78
CA LEU A 169 2.19 -11.91 14.74
C LEU A 169 2.21 -13.32 15.35
N LYS A 170 1.61 -13.48 16.53
CA LYS A 170 1.53 -14.77 17.24
C LYS A 170 0.77 -15.82 16.44
N GLU A 171 -0.32 -15.44 15.80
CA GLU A 171 -1.18 -16.35 15.05
C GLU A 171 -0.61 -16.71 13.68
N THR A 172 -0.03 -15.73 12.99
CA THR A 172 0.29 -15.85 11.56
C THR A 172 1.78 -15.82 11.26
N GLY A 173 2.63 -15.44 12.21
CA GLY A 173 4.05 -15.17 11.97
C GLY A 173 4.34 -13.87 11.23
N ILE A 174 3.32 -13.04 10.96
CA ILE A 174 3.44 -11.81 10.17
C ILE A 174 3.33 -10.59 11.09
N THR A 175 4.36 -9.73 11.06
CA THR A 175 4.35 -8.45 11.77
C THR A 175 3.77 -7.33 10.91
N ALA A 176 3.49 -6.18 11.51
CA ALA A 176 2.86 -5.04 10.84
C ALA A 176 3.49 -3.70 11.23
N THR A 177 3.24 -2.70 10.40
CA THR A 177 3.45 -1.28 10.72
C THR A 177 2.10 -0.63 10.92
N ALA A 178 1.97 0.25 11.90
CA ALA A 178 0.74 0.99 12.15
C ALA A 178 0.98 2.49 12.29
N GLY A 179 -0.06 3.24 11.99
CA GLY A 179 -0.12 4.68 12.24
C GLY A 179 -1.39 5.01 13.00
N ILE A 180 -1.30 5.96 13.91
CA ILE A 180 -2.40 6.44 14.72
C ILE A 180 -2.62 7.92 14.41
N GLY A 181 -3.87 8.34 14.30
CA GLY A 181 -4.14 9.76 14.13
C GLY A 181 -5.56 10.18 14.46
N THR A 182 -5.76 11.50 14.51
CA THR A 182 -7.05 12.11 14.85
C THR A 182 -8.09 12.02 13.73
N ASN A 183 -7.64 11.67 12.52
CA ASN A 183 -8.46 11.40 11.34
C ASN A 183 -7.80 10.33 10.44
N LEU A 184 -8.53 9.88 9.42
CA LEU A 184 -8.07 8.81 8.51
C LEU A 184 -6.80 9.18 7.74
N TYR A 185 -6.68 10.43 7.29
CA TYR A 185 -5.47 10.90 6.61
C TYR A 185 -4.25 10.83 7.53
N LEU A 186 -4.35 11.37 8.75
CA LEU A 186 -3.23 11.42 9.67
C LEU A 186 -2.77 10.03 10.13
N CYS A 187 -3.69 9.08 10.37
CA CYS A 187 -3.27 7.72 10.70
C CYS A 187 -2.55 7.05 9.52
N LYS A 188 -2.99 7.29 8.28
CA LYS A 188 -2.30 6.80 7.07
C LYS A 188 -0.91 7.41 6.91
N ILE A 189 -0.79 8.72 7.08
CA ILE A 189 0.50 9.42 6.96
C ILE A 189 1.46 9.06 8.09
N ALA A 190 0.96 8.91 9.32
CA ALA A 190 1.75 8.42 10.45
C ALA A 190 2.35 7.06 10.10
N MET A 191 1.56 6.16 9.53
CA MET A 191 2.01 4.84 9.11
C MET A 191 3.04 4.91 7.96
N ASP A 192 2.69 5.59 6.86
CA ASP A 192 3.45 5.53 5.61
C ASP A 192 4.75 6.32 5.65
N ILE A 193 4.76 7.49 6.30
CA ILE A 193 5.92 8.39 6.29
C ILE A 193 6.75 8.24 7.56
N VAL A 194 6.11 8.21 8.74
CA VAL A 194 6.81 8.24 10.03
C VAL A 194 7.18 6.83 10.47
N ALA A 195 6.18 5.95 10.65
CA ALA A 195 6.40 4.61 11.20
C ALA A 195 7.30 3.75 10.31
N LYS A 196 7.12 3.79 8.98
CA LYS A 196 7.98 3.04 8.03
C LYS A 196 9.46 3.47 8.07
N LYS A 197 9.81 4.63 8.63
CA LYS A 197 11.21 5.09 8.82
C LYS A 197 11.77 4.81 10.23
N MET A 198 10.91 4.49 11.19
CA MET A 198 11.34 4.18 12.56
C MET A 198 12.08 2.84 12.63
N LYS A 199 12.95 2.70 13.64
CA LYS A 199 13.51 1.40 14.00
C LYS A 199 12.39 0.51 14.53
N PRO A 200 12.29 -0.74 14.07
CA PRO A 200 11.32 -1.68 14.64
C PRO A 200 11.69 -2.06 16.07
N ASP A 201 10.70 -2.52 16.84
CA ASP A 201 10.94 -3.20 18.11
C ASP A 201 11.46 -4.64 17.89
N SER A 202 11.57 -5.43 18.97
CA SER A 202 12.04 -6.82 18.90
C SER A 202 11.16 -7.73 18.05
N ASP A 203 9.88 -7.38 17.90
CA ASP A 203 8.85 -8.14 17.19
C ASP A 203 8.67 -7.63 15.74
N GLY A 204 9.51 -6.69 15.31
CA GLY A 204 9.44 -6.07 13.98
C GLY A 204 8.38 -4.97 13.87
N VAL A 205 7.68 -4.63 14.95
CA VAL A 205 6.55 -3.70 14.97
C VAL A 205 7.05 -2.26 14.89
N ARG A 206 6.31 -1.41 14.16
CA ARG A 206 6.54 0.04 14.08
C ARG A 206 5.22 0.76 14.23
N ILE A 207 5.14 1.71 15.14
CA ILE A 207 3.95 2.53 15.36
C ILE A 207 4.37 4.00 15.45
N ALA A 208 3.68 4.87 14.72
CA ALA A 208 3.81 6.31 14.85
C ALA A 208 2.44 6.97 15.00
N GLU A 209 2.43 8.19 15.52
CA GLU A 209 1.20 8.90 15.87
C GLU A 209 1.28 10.34 15.37
N LEU A 210 0.20 10.83 14.78
CA LEU A 210 0.07 12.21 14.32
C LEU A 210 -1.31 12.80 14.68
N ASP A 211 -1.27 13.99 15.25
CA ASP A 211 -2.37 14.96 15.25
C ASP A 211 -2.07 16.09 14.25
N GLU A 212 -3.00 17.02 14.07
CA GLU A 212 -2.86 18.12 13.10
C GLU A 212 -1.61 18.97 13.37
N MET A 213 -1.29 19.22 14.65
CA MET A 213 -0.18 20.09 15.03
C MET A 213 1.19 19.42 14.92
N SER A 214 1.29 18.14 15.27
CA SER A 214 2.49 17.33 15.11
C SER A 214 2.75 17.04 13.64
N TYR A 215 1.71 16.79 12.83
CA TYR A 215 1.81 16.69 11.37
C TYR A 215 2.45 17.95 10.77
N ARG A 216 1.91 19.14 11.05
CA ARG A 216 2.44 20.40 10.52
C ARG A 216 3.89 20.63 10.94
N ARG A 217 4.21 20.40 12.22
CA ARG A 217 5.58 20.58 12.74
C ARG A 217 6.59 19.61 12.16
N GLN A 218 6.19 18.37 11.88
CA GLN A 218 7.11 17.31 11.45
C GLN A 218 7.21 17.19 9.92
N LEU A 219 6.12 17.43 9.19
CA LEU A 219 5.99 16.99 7.80
C LEU A 219 5.72 18.11 6.80
N TRP A 220 5.52 19.37 7.21
CA TRP A 220 5.34 20.44 6.22
C TRP A 220 6.53 20.62 5.28
N GLU A 221 7.75 20.39 5.76
CA GLU A 221 8.97 20.49 4.95
C GLU A 221 9.39 19.13 4.35
N HIS A 222 8.58 18.08 4.51
CA HIS A 222 8.92 16.74 4.02
C HIS A 222 8.91 16.69 2.49
N THR A 223 9.94 16.05 1.92
CA THR A 223 10.07 15.76 0.50
C THR A 223 10.47 14.30 0.26
N PRO A 224 10.05 13.69 -0.85
CA PRO A 224 9.21 14.26 -1.92
C PRO A 224 7.71 14.30 -1.57
N LEU A 225 6.96 15.19 -2.22
CA LEU A 225 5.49 15.26 -2.11
C LEU A 225 4.78 13.94 -2.44
N THR A 226 5.40 13.09 -3.26
CA THR A 226 4.84 11.78 -3.65
C THR A 226 4.81 10.76 -2.52
N ASP A 227 5.42 11.04 -1.37
CA ASP A 227 5.30 10.22 -0.16
C ASP A 227 3.92 10.39 0.51
N PHE A 228 3.23 11.50 0.27
CA PHE A 228 1.92 11.75 0.86
C PHE A 228 0.82 11.01 0.10
N TRP A 229 -0.06 10.38 0.86
CA TRP A 229 -1.24 9.71 0.33
C TRP A 229 -2.04 10.66 -0.56
N ARG A 230 -2.58 10.15 -1.67
CA ARG A 230 -3.28 10.88 -2.74
C ARG A 230 -2.42 11.82 -3.62
N VAL A 231 -1.14 12.03 -3.34
CA VAL A 231 -0.26 12.88 -4.17
C VAL A 231 0.59 12.03 -5.13
N GLY A 232 0.12 11.86 -6.36
CA GLY A 232 0.86 11.15 -7.42
C GLY A 232 1.89 12.01 -8.14
N ARG A 233 2.77 11.37 -8.93
CA ARG A 233 3.80 12.06 -9.75
C ARG A 233 3.24 13.16 -10.64
N GLY A 234 2.04 12.97 -11.20
CA GLY A 234 1.38 13.99 -12.02
C GLY A 234 1.00 15.24 -11.23
N ILE A 235 0.45 15.08 -10.02
CA ILE A 235 0.11 16.22 -9.14
C ILE A 235 1.40 16.93 -8.72
N ALA A 236 2.40 16.19 -8.24
CA ALA A 236 3.68 16.74 -7.82
C ALA A 236 4.38 17.52 -8.94
N ALA A 237 4.40 16.99 -10.17
CA ALA A 237 5.00 17.68 -11.32
C ALA A 237 4.26 18.98 -11.68
N ARG A 238 2.92 18.98 -11.59
CA ARG A 238 2.11 20.18 -11.84
C ARG A 238 2.34 21.26 -10.80
N LEU A 239 2.43 20.88 -9.52
CA LEU A 239 2.75 21.80 -8.41
C LEU A 239 4.18 22.37 -8.54
N ALA A 240 5.14 21.52 -8.88
CA ALA A 240 6.54 21.92 -9.03
C ALA A 240 6.76 23.01 -10.08
N ALA A 241 5.94 23.05 -11.15
CA ALA A 241 5.97 24.11 -12.16
C ALA A 241 5.64 25.51 -11.60
N TYR A 242 5.03 25.58 -10.41
CA TYR A 242 4.72 26.80 -9.68
C TYR A 242 5.59 26.98 -8.42
N GLY A 243 6.67 26.22 -8.28
CA GLY A 243 7.58 26.29 -7.13
C GLY A 243 7.05 25.64 -5.86
N ILE A 244 5.93 24.90 -5.93
CA ILE A 244 5.32 24.21 -4.77
C ILE A 244 5.92 22.81 -4.68
N GLN A 245 6.69 22.53 -3.62
CA GLN A 245 7.43 21.26 -3.48
C GLN A 245 7.09 20.48 -2.21
N THR A 246 6.38 21.07 -1.27
CA THR A 246 6.08 20.50 0.05
C THR A 246 4.60 20.69 0.44
N MET A 247 4.15 20.00 1.49
CA MET A 247 2.81 20.24 2.05
C MET A 247 2.70 21.64 2.68
N GLY A 248 3.79 22.17 3.24
CA GLY A 248 3.83 23.54 3.75
C GLY A 248 3.66 24.59 2.64
N ASP A 249 4.19 24.34 1.45
CA ASP A 249 3.98 25.21 0.29
C ASP A 249 2.52 25.19 -0.18
N ILE A 250 1.88 24.02 -0.20
CA ILE A 250 0.44 23.90 -0.54
C ILE A 250 -0.40 24.67 0.48
N ALA A 251 -0.14 24.49 1.77
CA ALA A 251 -0.84 25.20 2.85
C ALA A 251 -0.65 26.72 2.76
N ARG A 252 0.55 27.19 2.40
CA ARG A 252 0.80 28.62 2.17
C ARG A 252 0.08 29.13 0.93
N CYS A 253 0.15 28.38 -0.17
CA CYS A 253 -0.54 28.70 -1.42
C CYS A 253 -2.07 28.78 -1.21
N SER A 254 -2.65 27.95 -0.35
CA SER A 254 -4.08 28.02 -0.04
C SER A 254 -4.47 29.30 0.71
N ILE A 255 -3.55 29.98 1.39
CA ILE A 255 -3.79 31.29 2.02
C ILE A 255 -3.56 32.43 1.04
N GLU A 256 -2.48 32.36 0.26
CA GLU A 256 -2.01 33.47 -0.56
C GLU A 256 -2.65 33.50 -1.96
N SER A 257 -3.03 32.34 -2.52
CA SER A 257 -3.43 32.19 -3.92
C SER A 257 -4.26 30.91 -4.15
N GLU A 258 -5.30 30.68 -3.35
CA GLU A 258 -6.15 29.48 -3.44
C GLU A 258 -6.70 29.22 -4.86
N ASP A 259 -7.10 30.28 -5.57
CA ASP A 259 -7.60 30.22 -6.95
C ASP A 259 -6.64 29.48 -7.90
N LEU A 260 -5.33 29.53 -7.65
CA LEU A 260 -4.35 28.78 -8.42
C LEU A 260 -4.56 27.27 -8.27
N LEU A 261 -4.75 26.79 -7.04
CA LEU A 261 -4.95 25.37 -6.76
C LEU A 261 -6.22 24.86 -7.43
N TYR A 262 -7.31 25.62 -7.33
CA TYR A 262 -8.58 25.30 -8.00
C TYR A 262 -8.48 25.35 -9.53
N LYS A 263 -7.74 26.32 -10.09
CA LYS A 263 -7.47 26.36 -11.53
C LYS A 263 -6.69 25.14 -12.02
N LEU A 264 -5.79 24.60 -11.18
CA LEU A 264 -5.01 23.42 -11.52
C LEU A 264 -5.82 22.13 -11.35
N PHE A 265 -6.47 21.93 -10.20
CA PHE A 265 -7.01 20.62 -9.83
C PHE A 265 -8.54 20.55 -9.83
N GLY A 266 -9.22 21.66 -10.13
CA GLY A 266 -10.67 21.77 -10.01
C GLY A 266 -11.11 21.50 -8.58
N VAL A 267 -12.24 20.81 -8.42
CA VAL A 267 -12.78 20.43 -7.10
C VAL A 267 -11.83 19.54 -6.28
N ASN A 268 -10.86 18.87 -6.91
CA ASN A 268 -9.88 18.05 -6.17
C ASN A 268 -8.81 18.91 -5.47
N ALA A 269 -8.77 20.22 -5.71
CA ALA A 269 -7.91 21.14 -4.98
C ALA A 269 -8.21 21.11 -3.47
N GLU A 270 -9.49 21.02 -3.10
CA GLU A 270 -9.91 21.00 -1.70
C GLU A 270 -9.27 19.85 -0.92
N LEU A 271 -9.22 18.66 -1.52
CA LEU A 271 -8.56 17.50 -0.90
C LEU A 271 -7.08 17.77 -0.62
N LEU A 272 -6.38 18.44 -1.55
CA LEU A 272 -4.96 18.78 -1.37
C LEU A 272 -4.78 19.85 -0.29
N ILE A 273 -5.68 20.83 -0.23
CA ILE A 273 -5.66 21.90 0.78
C ILE A 273 -5.92 21.29 2.16
N ASP A 274 -6.98 20.51 2.32
CA ASP A 274 -7.33 19.82 3.56
C ASP A 274 -6.17 18.96 4.08
N HIS A 275 -5.61 18.11 3.21
CA HIS A 275 -4.48 17.24 3.57
C HIS A 275 -3.21 18.05 3.89
N ALA A 276 -2.97 19.20 3.24
CA ALA A 276 -1.88 20.10 3.59
C ALA A 276 -2.03 20.69 5.01
N TRP A 277 -3.25 20.84 5.51
CA TRP A 277 -3.55 21.27 6.88
C TRP A 277 -3.67 20.11 7.88
N GLY A 278 -3.55 18.85 7.42
CA GLY A 278 -3.73 17.65 8.23
C GLY A 278 -5.19 17.32 8.52
N TRP A 279 -6.12 17.89 7.74
CA TRP A 279 -7.56 17.75 7.92
C TRP A 279 -8.11 16.65 6.99
N GLU A 280 -9.04 15.85 7.52
CA GLU A 280 -9.81 14.87 6.76
C GLU A 280 -11.17 14.68 7.45
N PRO A 281 -12.26 15.21 6.87
CA PRO A 281 -13.57 15.18 7.51
C PRO A 281 -14.28 13.83 7.38
N VAL A 282 -13.85 12.94 6.47
CA VAL A 282 -14.48 11.64 6.27
C VAL A 282 -14.34 10.77 7.53
N THR A 283 -15.46 10.21 7.97
CA THR A 283 -15.54 9.28 9.10
C THR A 283 -15.76 7.86 8.62
N MET A 284 -15.55 6.89 9.52
CA MET A 284 -15.87 5.49 9.24
C MET A 284 -17.35 5.29 8.88
N GLU A 285 -18.26 6.00 9.58
CA GLU A 285 -19.68 6.03 9.25
C GLU A 285 -19.96 6.52 7.82
N LEU A 286 -19.28 7.58 7.37
CA LEU A 286 -19.39 8.08 6.01
C LEU A 286 -18.88 7.06 4.98
N ILE A 287 -17.78 6.36 5.27
CA ILE A 287 -17.27 5.28 4.42
C ILE A 287 -18.31 4.17 4.27
N LYS A 288 -18.94 3.74 5.36
CA LYS A 288 -19.91 2.64 5.35
C LYS A 288 -21.24 3.01 4.70
N SER A 289 -21.64 4.27 4.81
CA SER A 289 -22.86 4.80 4.20
C SER A 289 -22.68 5.21 2.74
N TYR A 290 -21.44 5.42 2.27
CA TYR A 290 -21.18 5.81 0.89
C TYR A 290 -21.77 4.83 -0.12
N ARG A 291 -22.47 5.36 -1.12
CA ARG A 291 -22.97 4.63 -2.28
C ARG A 291 -22.53 5.38 -3.53
N PRO A 292 -21.74 4.73 -4.43
CA PRO A 292 -21.38 5.34 -5.70
C PRO A 292 -22.63 5.70 -6.51
N GLU A 293 -22.64 6.88 -7.11
CA GLU A 293 -23.70 7.30 -8.05
C GLU A 293 -23.68 6.45 -9.33
N ALA A 294 -22.48 6.06 -9.76
CA ALA A 294 -22.26 5.17 -10.88
C ALA A 294 -21.42 3.96 -10.44
N SER A 295 -21.68 2.81 -11.06
CA SER A 295 -20.86 1.62 -10.93
C SER A 295 -20.38 1.18 -12.31
N SER A 296 -19.24 0.49 -12.35
CA SER A 296 -18.73 -0.09 -13.59
C SER A 296 -18.30 -1.54 -13.35
N VAL A 297 -18.45 -2.35 -14.39
CA VAL A 297 -17.89 -3.71 -14.45
C VAL A 297 -16.89 -3.70 -15.59
N SER A 298 -15.66 -4.10 -15.31
CA SER A 298 -14.57 -4.06 -16.28
C SER A 298 -13.80 -5.38 -16.30
N SER A 299 -13.28 -5.70 -17.48
CA SER A 299 -12.37 -6.82 -17.70
C SER A 299 -11.20 -6.27 -18.51
N GLY A 300 -9.99 -6.67 -18.15
CA GLY A 300 -8.77 -6.21 -18.80
C GLY A 300 -7.73 -7.30 -18.81
N GLN A 301 -7.01 -7.41 -19.92
CA GLN A 301 -5.98 -8.42 -20.11
C GLN A 301 -4.70 -7.79 -20.61
N VAL A 302 -3.58 -8.12 -19.96
CA VAL A 302 -2.23 -7.80 -20.45
C VAL A 302 -1.76 -8.95 -21.32
N LEU A 303 -1.51 -8.67 -22.60
CA LEU A 303 -1.05 -9.66 -23.56
C LEU A 303 0.44 -9.98 -23.38
N GLN A 304 0.84 -11.20 -23.72
CA GLN A 304 2.24 -11.63 -23.63
C GLN A 304 3.14 -11.05 -24.73
N SER A 305 2.54 -10.68 -25.86
CA SER A 305 3.20 -10.09 -27.02
C SER A 305 2.18 -9.25 -27.81
N PRO A 306 2.65 -8.40 -28.74
CA PRO A 306 1.75 -7.71 -29.67
C PRO A 306 0.94 -8.72 -30.49
N TYR A 307 -0.36 -8.49 -30.60
CA TYR A 307 -1.29 -9.35 -31.33
C TYR A 307 -1.69 -8.67 -32.64
N THR A 308 -1.91 -9.48 -33.68
CA THR A 308 -2.56 -8.99 -34.90
C THR A 308 -4.01 -8.61 -34.60
N ALA A 309 -4.61 -7.76 -35.45
CA ALA A 309 -6.01 -7.36 -35.30
C ALA A 309 -6.97 -8.56 -35.17
N ALA A 310 -6.73 -9.64 -35.91
CA ALA A 310 -7.53 -10.86 -35.82
C ALA A 310 -7.43 -11.54 -34.44
N LYS A 311 -6.22 -11.64 -33.87
CA LYS A 311 -6.04 -12.20 -32.53
C LYS A 311 -6.60 -11.29 -31.45
N ALA A 312 -6.38 -9.97 -31.57
CA ALA A 312 -6.94 -8.98 -30.65
C ALA A 312 -8.48 -9.02 -30.64
N ARG A 313 -9.11 -9.19 -31.81
CA ARG A 313 -10.57 -9.36 -31.93
C ARG A 313 -11.07 -10.57 -31.12
N ASN A 314 -10.37 -11.70 -31.16
CA ASN A 314 -10.77 -12.87 -30.37
C ASN A 314 -10.71 -12.58 -28.87
N VAL A 315 -9.63 -11.94 -28.40
CA VAL A 315 -9.50 -11.54 -26.98
C VAL A 315 -10.62 -10.58 -26.57
N VAL A 316 -10.94 -9.59 -27.42
CA VAL A 316 -12.04 -8.65 -27.15
C VAL A 316 -13.38 -9.37 -27.06
N LEU A 317 -13.64 -10.36 -27.93
CA LEU A 317 -14.87 -11.17 -27.85
C LEU A 317 -14.92 -12.01 -26.57
N GLU A 318 -13.83 -12.67 -26.19
CA GLU A 318 -13.75 -13.44 -24.94
C GLU A 318 -13.99 -12.55 -23.69
N MET A 319 -13.42 -11.34 -23.68
CA MET A 319 -13.66 -10.36 -22.61
C MET A 319 -15.11 -9.86 -22.61
N ALA A 320 -15.70 -9.62 -23.79
CA ALA A 320 -17.09 -9.20 -23.92
C ALA A 320 -18.07 -10.31 -23.46
N ASP A 321 -17.83 -11.55 -23.85
CA ASP A 321 -18.60 -12.71 -23.40
C ASP A 321 -18.51 -12.87 -21.88
N SER A 322 -17.30 -12.80 -21.31
CA SER A 322 -17.09 -12.86 -19.86
C SER A 322 -17.85 -11.74 -19.13
N LEU A 323 -17.75 -10.50 -19.62
CA LEU A 323 -18.48 -9.37 -19.07
C LEU A 323 -20.00 -9.54 -19.17
N SER A 324 -20.50 -10.13 -20.27
CA SER A 324 -21.93 -10.39 -20.44
C SER A 324 -22.45 -11.39 -19.39
N LEU A 325 -21.68 -12.45 -19.11
CA LEU A 325 -22.02 -13.43 -18.07
C LEU A 325 -22.00 -12.78 -16.68
N ASP A 326 -21.00 -11.96 -16.41
CA ASP A 326 -20.88 -11.19 -15.17
C ASP A 326 -22.07 -10.25 -14.94
N LEU A 327 -22.53 -9.56 -15.98
CA LEU A 327 -23.71 -8.70 -15.92
C LEU A 327 -24.98 -9.51 -15.64
N VAL A 328 -25.15 -10.67 -16.29
CA VAL A 328 -26.29 -11.56 -16.06
C VAL A 328 -26.31 -12.10 -14.64
N ASP A 329 -25.19 -12.61 -14.13
CA ASP A 329 -25.06 -13.14 -12.77
C ASP A 329 -25.38 -12.07 -11.71
N LYS A 330 -24.87 -10.86 -11.92
CA LYS A 330 -25.11 -9.71 -11.03
C LYS A 330 -26.46 -9.02 -11.26
N LYS A 331 -27.24 -9.45 -12.27
CA LYS A 331 -28.52 -8.85 -12.68
C LYS A 331 -28.42 -7.35 -12.99
N LEU A 332 -27.36 -6.96 -13.69
CA LEU A 332 -27.07 -5.58 -14.07
C LEU A 332 -27.38 -5.34 -15.56
N MET A 333 -27.67 -4.08 -15.89
CA MET A 333 -27.76 -3.58 -17.26
C MET A 333 -26.82 -2.39 -17.42
N THR A 334 -26.35 -2.13 -18.64
CA THR A 334 -25.50 -0.98 -18.97
C THR A 334 -26.00 -0.30 -20.24
N ASP A 335 -25.84 1.02 -20.32
CA ASP A 335 -26.09 1.86 -21.49
C ASP A 335 -24.78 2.40 -22.11
N GLN A 336 -23.64 2.13 -21.46
CA GLN A 336 -22.31 2.54 -21.91
C GLN A 336 -21.34 1.34 -21.98
N LEU A 337 -20.60 1.25 -23.08
CA LEU A 337 -19.50 0.32 -23.27
C LEU A 337 -18.24 1.11 -23.61
N VAL A 338 -17.12 0.78 -22.95
CA VAL A 338 -15.82 1.42 -23.16
C VAL A 338 -14.79 0.35 -23.51
N LEU A 339 -14.11 0.50 -24.64
CA LEU A 339 -13.00 -0.35 -25.05
C LEU A 339 -11.70 0.46 -25.05
N THR A 340 -10.71 0.00 -24.29
CA THR A 340 -9.36 0.58 -24.29
C THR A 340 -8.37 -0.43 -24.88
N ILE A 341 -7.60 -0.01 -25.88
CA ILE A 341 -6.59 -0.84 -26.54
C ILE A 341 -5.22 -0.18 -26.35
N GLY A 342 -4.26 -0.93 -25.80
CA GLY A 342 -2.86 -0.55 -25.78
C GLY A 342 -2.15 -1.08 -27.02
N TYR A 343 -1.42 -0.22 -27.71
CA TYR A 343 -0.59 -0.60 -28.86
C TYR A 343 0.86 -0.73 -28.43
N ASP A 344 1.57 -1.69 -29.01
CA ASP A 344 3.02 -1.73 -28.90
C ASP A 344 3.60 -0.54 -29.68
N THR A 345 4.69 0.05 -29.18
CA THR A 345 5.36 1.17 -29.85
C THR A 345 5.82 0.83 -31.25
N GLU A 346 6.23 -0.43 -31.49
CA GLU A 346 6.62 -0.91 -32.82
C GLU A 346 5.41 -1.00 -33.77
N SER A 347 4.18 -1.08 -33.24
CA SER A 347 2.96 -1.07 -34.07
C SER A 347 2.53 0.34 -34.52
N LEU A 348 3.22 1.39 -34.05
CA LEU A 348 2.93 2.78 -34.42
C LEU A 348 3.89 3.33 -35.48
N THR A 349 4.88 2.54 -35.90
CA THR A 349 5.93 2.95 -36.85
C THR A 349 5.68 2.55 -38.30
N ASP A 350 4.51 1.95 -38.60
CA ASP A 350 4.08 1.55 -39.94
C ASP A 350 3.15 2.59 -40.60
#